data_AF-A0A934LF23-F1
#
_entry.id   AF-A0A934LF23-F1
#
_cell.length_a   1.000
_cell.length_b   1.000
_cell.length_c   1.000
_cell.angle_alpha   90.00
_cell.angle_beta   90.00
_cell.angle_gamma   90.00
#
_symmetry.space_group_name_H-M   'P 1'
#
loop_
_entity.id
_entity.type
_entity.pdbx_description
1 polymer ?
#
loop_
_entity_poly.entity_id
_entity_poly.type
_entity_poly.pdbx_seq_one_letter_code
_entity_poly.pdbx_strand_id
1 'polypeptide(L)' 'MKTITVKLPEALATWLSRRARALGRPQSDLVREALQRVSEGTSGASCHDLFADVCGVIDGPKDLSTNPKHFSGFGE' A
#
# COMPACT_ATOMS: atom_id res chain seq x y z
N MET A 1 -8.10 14.52 -18.33
CA MET A 1 -6.71 14.70 -17.86
C MET A 1 -6.45 16.19 -17.70
N LYS A 2 -5.88 16.63 -16.58
CA LYS A 2 -5.37 18.00 -16.41
C LYS A 2 -3.84 17.95 -16.40
N THR A 3 -3.19 18.87 -17.13
CA THR A 3 -1.74 18.96 -17.17
C THR A 3 -1.26 19.83 -16.01
N ILE A 4 -0.25 19.34 -15.29
CA ILE A 4 0.44 20.09 -14.25
C ILE A 4 1.92 20.21 -14.60
N THR A 5 2.54 21.32 -14.23
CA THR A 5 3.99 21.51 -14.34
C THR A 5 4.60 21.36 -12.95
N VAL A 6 5.53 20.43 -12.80
CA VAL A 6 6.19 20.15 -11.51
C VAL A 6 7.68 20.34 -11.67
N LYS A 7 8.29 21.09 -10.75
CA LYS A 7 9.75 21.20 -10.68
C LYS A 7 10.31 19.96 -9.98
N LEU A 8 11.25 19.28 -10.63
CA LEU A 8 11.91 18.08 -10.10
C LEU A 8 13.40 18.36 -9.89
N PRO A 9 14.00 17.85 -8.81
CA PRO A 9 15.46 17.80 -8.70
C PRO A 9 16.06 17.04 -9.90
N GLU A 10 17.21 17.48 -10.38
CA GLU A 10 17.83 16.93 -11.60
C GLU A 10 18.13 15.42 -11.50
N ALA A 11 18.57 14.97 -10.32
CA ALA A 11 18.78 13.55 -10.05
C ALA A 11 17.49 12.72 -10.21
N LEU A 12 16.35 13.25 -9.75
CA LEU A 12 15.06 12.58 -9.84
C LEU A 12 14.52 12.56 -11.28
N ALA A 13 14.69 13.67 -12.01
CA ALA A 13 14.32 13.72 -13.44
C ALA A 13 15.13 12.72 -14.27
N THR A 14 16.44 12.62 -13.99
CA THR A 14 17.34 11.65 -14.65
C THR A 14 16.94 10.22 -14.35
N TRP A 15 16.62 9.91 -13.09
CA TRP A 15 16.10 8.61 -12.69
C TRP A 15 14.79 8.25 -13.40
N LEU A 16 13.82 9.18 -13.41
CA LEU A 16 12.52 8.97 -14.04
C LEU A 16 12.68 8.68 -15.54
N SER A 17 13.54 9.42 -16.24
CA SER A 17 13.83 9.22 -17.66
C SER A 17 14.42 7.85 -17.95
N ARG A 18 15.41 7.42 -17.15
CA ARG A 18 16.01 6.07 -17.29
C ARG A 18 14.98 4.98 -17.03
N ARG A 19 14.16 5.13 -15.98
CA ARG A 19 13.11 4.16 -15.62
C ARG A 19 12.05 4.04 -16.70
N ALA A 20 11.59 5.16 -17.25
CA ALA A 20 10.64 5.22 -18.35
C ALA A 20 11.16 4.48 -19.60
N ARG A 21 12.41 4.73 -19.99
CA ARG A 21 13.07 4.03 -21.11
C ARG A 21 13.19 2.53 -20.87
N ALA A 22 13.64 2.13 -19.68
CA ALA A 22 13.80 0.72 -19.33
C ALA A 22 12.46 -0.05 -19.35
N LEU A 23 11.35 0.61 -19.02
CA LEU A 23 10.02 0.02 -19.01
C LEU A 23 9.27 0.19 -20.34
N GLY A 24 9.80 0.96 -21.31
CA GLY A 24 9.10 1.30 -22.54
C GLY A 24 7.82 2.11 -22.33
N ARG A 25 7.71 2.85 -21.22
CA ARG A 25 6.51 3.60 -20.81
C ARG A 25 6.78 5.11 -20.79
N PRO A 26 5.78 5.96 -21.06
CA PRO A 26 5.96 7.40 -20.95
C PRO A 26 6.15 7.83 -19.50
N GLN A 27 6.95 8.87 -19.28
CA GLN A 27 7.23 9.40 -17.93
C GLN A 27 5.95 9.83 -17.20
N SER A 28 4.99 10.40 -17.93
CA SER A 28 3.71 10.84 -17.38
C SER A 28 2.88 9.69 -16.80
N ASP A 29 2.99 8.47 -17.34
CA ASP A 29 2.29 7.31 -16.79
C ASP A 29 2.93 6.85 -15.49
N LEU A 30 4.25 6.85 -15.39
CA LEU A 30 4.95 6.52 -14.15
C LEU A 30 4.64 7.54 -13.05
N VAL A 31 4.62 8.83 -13.39
CA VAL A 31 4.28 9.90 -12.44
C VAL A 31 2.83 9.77 -11.98
N ARG A 32 1.89 9.53 -12.91
CA ARG A 32 0.48 9.36 -12.59
C ARG A 32 0.24 8.14 -11.71
N GLU A 33 0.86 7.00 -12.05
CA GLU A 33 0.77 5.78 -11.27
C GLU A 33 1.31 5.98 -9.84
N ALA A 34 2.46 6.65 -9.69
CA ALA A 34 3.01 6.97 -8.38
C ALA A 34 2.07 7.87 -7.57
N LEU A 35 1.52 8.92 -8.20
CA LEU A 35 0.55 9.82 -7.55
C LEU A 35 -0.74 9.09 -7.17
N GLN A 36 -1.22 8.17 -8.01
CA GLN A 36 -2.42 7.40 -7.76
C GLN A 36 -2.22 6.43 -6.58
N ARG A 37 -1.10 5.70 -6.54
CA ARG A 37 -0.74 4.84 -5.39
C ARG A 37 -0.68 5.60 -4.06
N VAL A 38 -0.16 6.83 -4.09
CA VAL A 38 -0.09 7.68 -2.88
C VAL A 38 -1.46 8.27 -2.54
N SER A 39 -2.26 8.66 -3.55
CA SER A 39 -3.60 9.24 -3.38
C SER A 39 -4.62 8.23 -2.90
N GLU A 40 -4.50 6.97 -3.30
CA GLU A 40 -5.28 5.85 -2.75
C GLU A 40 -4.88 5.57 -1.29
N GLY A 41 -3.82 6.22 -0.80
CA GLY A 41 -3.29 6.12 0.54
C GLY A 41 -2.65 4.75 0.77
N THR A 42 -1.90 4.63 1.87
CA THR A 42 -1.81 3.35 2.58
C THR A 42 -3.18 2.99 3.18
N SER A 43 -4.25 3.09 2.39
CA SER A 43 -5.48 2.33 2.58
C SER A 43 -5.21 0.88 2.16
N GLY A 44 -4.01 0.37 2.49
CA GLY A 44 -3.80 -1.05 2.57
C GLY A 44 -4.85 -1.47 3.57
N ALA A 45 -5.89 -2.12 3.07
CA ALA A 45 -6.89 -2.82 3.84
C ALA A 45 -6.20 -3.34 5.10
N SER A 46 -6.69 -2.93 6.27
CA SER A 46 -6.14 -3.45 7.51
C SER A 46 -6.13 -4.98 7.43
N CYS A 47 -5.29 -5.67 8.22
CA CYS A 47 -5.34 -7.14 8.20
C CYS A 47 -6.79 -7.64 8.41
N HIS A 48 -7.60 -6.93 9.19
CA HIS A 48 -9.03 -7.19 9.28
C HIS A 48 -9.76 -7.06 7.93
N ASP A 49 -9.56 -5.99 7.19
CA ASP A 49 -10.23 -5.74 5.90
C ASP A 49 -9.81 -6.75 4.82
N LEU A 50 -8.56 -7.24 4.86
CA LEU A 50 -8.06 -8.27 3.94
C LEU A 50 -8.64 -9.67 4.23
N PHE A 51 -9.00 -9.95 5.49
CA PHE A 51 -9.54 -11.24 5.95
C PHE A 51 -11.03 -11.16 6.30
N ALA A 52 -11.73 -10.10 5.85
CA ALA A 52 -13.13 -9.86 6.21
C ALA A 52 -14.07 -10.97 5.75
N ASP A 53 -13.73 -11.69 4.67
CA ASP A 53 -14.48 -12.83 4.12
C ASP A 53 -14.41 -14.09 5.00
N VAL A 54 -13.38 -14.21 5.83
CA VAL A 54 -13.19 -15.33 6.76
C VAL A 54 -13.47 -14.97 8.23
N CYS A 55 -13.80 -13.72 8.51
CA CYS A 55 -14.21 -13.28 9.83
C CYS A 55 -15.51 -13.99 10.26
N GLY A 56 -15.46 -14.72 11.39
CA GLY A 56 -16.63 -15.41 11.96
C GLY A 56 -16.80 -16.87 11.53
N VAL A 57 -15.83 -17.47 10.83
CA VAL A 57 -15.83 -18.91 10.48
C VAL A 57 -15.64 -19.81 11.72
N ILE A 58 -15.03 -19.29 12.77
CA ILE A 58 -14.70 -20.03 13.99
C ILE A 58 -15.40 -19.35 15.17
N ASP A 59 -16.07 -20.15 16.01
CA ASP A 59 -16.61 -19.70 17.28
C ASP A 59 -15.50 -19.58 18.33
N GLY A 60 -15.37 -18.41 18.94
CA GLY A 60 -14.33 -18.12 19.91
C GLY A 60 -14.70 -17.03 20.91
N PRO A 61 -13.90 -16.84 21.97
CA PRO A 61 -14.08 -15.78 22.94
C PRO A 61 -14.07 -14.40 22.26
N LYS A 62 -14.98 -13.50 22.69
CA LYS A 62 -15.11 -12.13 22.12
C LYS A 62 -13.87 -11.26 22.32
N ASP A 63 -13.01 -11.62 23.25
CA ASP A 63 -11.83 -10.88 23.70
C ASP A 63 -10.51 -11.62 23.42
N LEU A 64 -10.54 -12.59 22.49
CA LEU A 64 -9.37 -13.42 22.18
C LEU A 64 -8.13 -12.60 21.79
N SER A 65 -8.30 -11.46 21.10
CA SER A 65 -7.20 -10.60 20.65
C SER A 65 -6.80 -9.50 21.63
N THR A 66 -7.53 -9.31 22.73
CA THR A 66 -7.30 -8.19 23.66
C THR A 66 -7.08 -8.64 25.11
N ASN A 67 -7.47 -9.86 25.47
CA ASN A 67 -7.32 -10.39 26.82
C ASN A 67 -5.99 -11.15 26.99
N PRO A 68 -5.05 -10.65 27.81
CA PRO A 68 -3.73 -11.26 28.00
C PRO A 68 -3.76 -12.69 28.52
N LYS A 69 -4.86 -13.13 29.16
CA LYS A 69 -5.02 -14.50 29.66
C LYS A 69 -4.95 -15.55 28.55
N HIS A 70 -5.27 -15.17 27.31
CA HIS A 70 -5.26 -16.08 26.16
C HIS A 70 -3.90 -16.15 25.45
N PHE A 71 -2.90 -15.36 25.87
CA PHE A 71 -1.60 -15.28 25.20
C PHE A 71 -0.52 -16.18 25.82
N SER A 72 -0.87 -17.06 26.76
CA SER A 72 0.09 -18.02 27.32
C SER A 72 0.63 -18.94 26.21
N GLY A 73 1.96 -18.94 26.01
CA GLY A 73 2.62 -19.74 24.97
C GLY A 73 2.53 -19.16 23.56
N PHE A 74 2.09 -17.91 23.40
CA PHE A 74 2.06 -17.26 22.09
C PHE A 74 3.47 -16.83 21.66
N GLY A 75 4.02 -17.48 20.64
CA GLY A 75 5.31 -17.13 20.02
C GLY A 75 6.54 -17.87 20.55
N GLU A 76 6.35 -18.93 21.34
CA GLU A 76 7.41 -19.90 21.70
C GLU A 76 7.63 -20.99 20.63
#